data_AF-A0A735K4C2-F1
#
_entry.id   AF-A0A735K4C2-F1
#
_cell.length_a   1.000
_cell.length_b   1.000
_cell.length_c   1.000
_cell.angle_alpha   90.00
_cell.angle_beta   90.00
_cell.angle_gamma   90.00
#
_symmetry.space_group_name_H-M   'P 1'
#
loop_
_entity.id
_entity.type
_entity.pdbx_description
1 polymer ?
#
loop_
_entity_poly.entity_id
_entity_poly.type
_entity_poly.pdbx_seq_one_letter_code
_entity_poly.pdbx_strand_id
1 'polypeptide(L)'
;MNLTINHCIVLFNILFVVVYMSYLFKIKAFKMNAEPLTHQPLFKAALTIPIISFFLLGFVAWNGHDFQIDTEGFNNFLNISKLPLAVLSLSIPLGVVVNNIHRTIQTDKQIKEAEKKNKVDFFYAHRKNTIEALQHLESLDIPLIKKNTKLEFENCYSTYRKCYPYASTTNNNFDASKDYIQNAELIWRQLVELFKKEEINDYIELYTHIYRIEKLLEILHNHYGLKRLEIEKLYQCSTSGEDEHILFLKTKFSDELDIKKYLQSYWHFHLKMVEMLEYNFTTEFVLLMKDIITYSVNNRDRKYPLFQYHSTIDASVPQFIKLKISKKDPQNVHVEC
;
A
#
# COMPACT_ATOMS: atom_id res chain seq x y z
N MET A 1 -21.71 75.96 -23.93
CA MET A 1 -21.24 74.79 -24.72
C MET A 1 -20.36 73.84 -23.90
N ASN A 2 -19.48 74.31 -23.01
CA ASN A 2 -18.62 73.44 -22.19
C ASN A 2 -19.36 72.60 -21.13
N LEU A 3 -20.45 73.10 -20.54
CA LEU A 3 -21.16 72.38 -19.48
C LEU A 3 -21.81 71.08 -20.00
N THR A 4 -22.47 71.12 -21.15
CA THR A 4 -23.11 69.94 -21.76
C THR A 4 -22.09 68.87 -22.15
N ILE A 5 -20.92 69.27 -22.64
CA ILE A 5 -19.83 68.35 -23.01
C ILE A 5 -19.28 67.64 -21.77
N ASN A 6 -19.05 68.37 -20.67
CA ASN A 6 -18.56 67.78 -19.42
C ASN A 6 -19.55 66.74 -18.85
N HIS A 7 -20.86 67.02 -18.90
CA HIS A 7 -21.89 66.05 -18.47
C HIS A 7 -21.88 64.79 -19.34
N CYS A 8 -21.72 64.93 -20.66
CA CYS A 8 -21.59 63.78 -21.55
C CYS A 8 -20.37 62.91 -21.22
N ILE A 9 -19.23 63.51 -20.90
CA ILE A 9 -18.00 62.76 -20.55
C ILE A 9 -18.17 61.99 -19.23
N VAL A 10 -18.81 62.59 -18.22
CA VAL A 10 -19.09 61.91 -16.95
C VAL A 10 -20.07 60.75 -17.15
N LEU A 11 -21.15 60.96 -17.91
CA LEU A 11 -22.10 59.88 -18.26
C LEU A 11 -21.40 58.75 -19.03
N PHE A 12 -20.50 59.09 -19.95
CA PHE A 12 -19.70 58.11 -20.67
C PHE A 12 -18.76 57.32 -19.74
N ASN A 13 -18.13 57.97 -18.76
CA ASN A 13 -17.31 57.28 -17.77
C ASN A 13 -18.13 56.28 -16.95
N ILE A 14 -19.30 56.68 -16.45
CA ILE A 14 -20.20 55.80 -15.70
C ILE A 14 -20.64 54.62 -16.57
N LEU A 15 -21.06 54.89 -17.81
CA LEU A 15 -21.44 53.85 -18.76
C LEU A 15 -20.28 52.88 -19.04
N PHE A 16 -19.06 53.39 -19.23
CA PHE A 16 -17.86 52.58 -19.40
C PHE A 16 -17.65 51.64 -18.22
N VAL A 17 -17.71 52.14 -16.98
CA VAL A 17 -17.55 51.32 -15.77
C VAL A 17 -18.63 50.23 -15.69
N VAL A 18 -19.90 50.58 -15.92
CA VAL A 18 -21.03 49.64 -15.87
C VAL A 18 -20.92 48.55 -16.94
N VAL A 19 -20.59 48.94 -18.17
CA VAL A 19 -20.41 48.00 -19.30
C VAL A 19 -19.21 47.08 -19.04
N TYR A 20 -18.08 47.63 -18.57
CA TYR A 20 -16.90 46.85 -18.28
C TYR A 20 -17.13 45.87 -17.12
N MET A 21 -17.80 46.30 -16.04
CA MET A 21 -18.22 45.41 -14.96
C MET A 21 -19.15 44.29 -15.44
N SER A 22 -20.13 44.62 -16.28
CA SER A 22 -21.04 43.65 -16.89
C SER A 22 -20.29 42.62 -17.75
N TYR A 23 -19.27 43.08 -18.49
CA TYR A 23 -18.36 42.22 -19.24
C TYR A 23 -17.59 41.26 -18.31
N LEU A 24 -17.04 41.75 -17.19
CA LEU A 24 -16.32 40.92 -16.21
C LEU A 24 -17.20 39.82 -15.60
N PHE A 25 -18.46 40.12 -15.30
CA PHE A 25 -19.42 39.12 -14.86
C PHE A 25 -19.69 38.06 -15.94
N LYS A 26 -19.85 38.49 -17.20
CA LYS A 26 -20.08 37.58 -18.34
C LYS A 26 -18.93 36.59 -18.55
N ILE A 27 -17.68 37.05 -18.41
CA ILE A 27 -16.49 36.20 -18.55
C ILE A 27 -16.12 35.45 -17.26
N LYS A 28 -16.91 35.58 -16.18
CA LYS A 28 -16.63 34.99 -14.87
C LYS A 28 -15.26 35.40 -14.30
N ALA A 29 -14.84 36.64 -14.52
CA ALA A 29 -13.53 37.16 -14.09
C ALA A 29 -13.24 37.00 -12.58
N PHE A 30 -14.30 36.93 -11.76
CA PHE A 30 -14.20 36.71 -10.32
C PHE A 30 -13.82 35.26 -9.95
N LYS A 31 -13.93 34.31 -10.88
CA LYS A 31 -13.41 32.94 -10.73
C LYS A 31 -11.99 32.88 -11.28
N MET A 32 -11.06 33.39 -10.48
CA MET A 32 -9.63 33.37 -10.81
C MET A 32 -9.05 31.95 -10.69
N ASN A 33 -7.93 31.73 -11.36
CA ASN A 33 -7.18 30.47 -11.31
C ASN A 33 -5.73 30.73 -10.84
N ALA A 34 -4.91 29.68 -10.79
CA ALA A 34 -3.54 29.76 -10.31
C ALA A 34 -2.50 30.21 -11.37
N GLU A 35 -2.92 30.49 -12.61
CA GLU A 35 -2.05 31.04 -13.65
C GLU A 35 -1.50 32.41 -13.26
N PRO A 36 -0.43 32.92 -13.90
CA PRO A 36 0.14 34.23 -13.58
C PRO A 36 -0.90 35.33 -13.39
N LEU A 37 -0.69 36.19 -12.40
CA LEU A 37 -1.62 37.27 -12.03
C LEU A 37 -1.95 38.18 -13.23
N THR A 38 -0.99 38.39 -14.12
CA THR A 38 -1.12 39.20 -15.33
C THR A 38 -2.12 38.65 -16.35
N HIS A 39 -2.42 37.35 -16.30
CA HIS A 39 -3.47 36.74 -17.13
C HIS A 39 -4.87 36.90 -16.54
N GLN A 40 -4.98 37.21 -15.24
CA GLN A 40 -6.26 37.29 -14.55
C GLN A 40 -7.05 38.54 -15.01
N PRO A 41 -8.27 38.39 -15.57
CA PRO A 41 -9.05 39.52 -16.06
C PRO A 41 -9.39 40.55 -14.98
N LEU A 42 -9.58 40.09 -13.73
CA LEU A 42 -9.85 40.96 -12.59
C LEU A 42 -8.66 41.85 -12.22
N PHE A 43 -7.43 41.36 -12.40
CA PHE A 43 -6.22 42.17 -12.18
C PHE A 43 -6.08 43.25 -13.25
N LYS A 44 -6.34 42.90 -14.51
CA LYS A 44 -6.39 43.89 -15.60
C LYS A 44 -7.46 44.95 -15.33
N ALA A 45 -8.65 44.55 -14.88
CA ALA A 45 -9.73 45.47 -14.52
C ALA A 45 -9.34 46.45 -13.40
N ALA A 46 -8.68 45.96 -12.36
CA ALA A 46 -8.22 46.76 -11.23
C ALA A 46 -7.26 47.89 -11.65
N LEU A 47 -6.52 47.72 -12.75
CA LEU A 47 -5.66 48.76 -13.31
C LEU A 47 -6.39 49.59 -14.38
N THR A 48 -7.07 48.94 -15.32
CA THR A 48 -7.69 49.59 -16.48
C THR A 48 -8.83 50.53 -16.11
N ILE A 49 -9.70 50.16 -15.15
CA ILE A 49 -10.85 51.00 -14.78
C ILE A 49 -10.40 52.34 -14.17
N PRO A 50 -9.51 52.37 -13.15
CA PRO A 50 -8.97 53.61 -12.61
C PRO A 50 -8.21 54.45 -13.63
N ILE A 51 -7.38 53.85 -14.48
CA ILE A 51 -6.55 54.57 -15.45
C ILE A 51 -7.42 55.25 -16.52
N ILE A 52 -8.40 54.54 -17.10
CA ILE A 52 -9.30 55.13 -18.09
C ILE A 52 -10.17 56.21 -17.44
N SER A 53 -10.63 55.97 -16.22
CA SER A 53 -11.45 56.95 -15.48
C SER A 53 -10.67 58.21 -15.10
N PHE A 54 -9.37 58.08 -14.80
CA PHE A 54 -8.48 59.22 -14.57
C PHE A 54 -8.45 60.16 -15.78
N PHE A 55 -8.24 59.63 -16.99
CA PHE A 55 -8.20 60.48 -18.19
C PHE A 55 -9.57 61.09 -18.48
N LEU A 56 -10.66 60.32 -18.40
CA LEU A 56 -12.01 60.83 -18.66
C LEU A 56 -12.41 61.96 -17.69
N LEU A 57 -12.16 61.77 -16.39
CA LEU A 57 -12.44 62.80 -15.38
C LEU A 57 -11.42 63.95 -15.45
N GLY A 58 -10.18 63.66 -15.85
CA GLY A 58 -9.12 64.63 -16.08
C GLY A 58 -9.50 65.63 -17.16
N PHE A 59 -9.99 65.16 -18.31
CA PHE A 59 -10.47 66.04 -19.38
C PHE A 59 -11.56 67.01 -18.92
N VAL A 60 -12.41 66.61 -17.99
CA VAL A 60 -13.42 67.50 -17.38
C VAL A 60 -12.77 68.52 -16.45
N ALA A 61 -11.83 68.07 -15.61
CA ALA A 61 -11.14 68.91 -14.63
C ALA A 61 -10.16 69.93 -15.26
N TRP A 62 -9.56 69.59 -16.40
CA TRP A 62 -8.58 70.43 -17.10
C TRP A 62 -9.21 71.37 -18.13
N ASN A 63 -10.51 71.23 -18.40
CA ASN A 63 -11.20 72.05 -19.39
C ASN A 63 -11.18 73.53 -18.99
N GLY A 64 -10.59 74.38 -19.83
CA GLY A 64 -10.45 75.82 -19.59
C GLY A 64 -9.16 76.22 -18.86
N HIS A 65 -8.22 75.29 -18.67
CA HIS A 65 -6.87 75.57 -18.16
C HIS A 65 -5.82 75.34 -19.24
N ASP A 66 -4.85 76.26 -19.33
CA ASP A 66 -3.67 76.10 -20.19
C ASP A 66 -2.56 75.33 -19.49
N PHE A 67 -1.72 74.68 -20.29
CA PHE A 67 -0.60 73.90 -19.77
C PHE A 67 0.56 74.81 -19.35
N GLN A 68 0.93 74.76 -18.07
CA GLN A 68 1.97 75.59 -17.47
C GLN A 68 2.96 74.70 -16.69
N ILE A 69 4.25 74.74 -17.08
CA ILE A 69 5.33 73.97 -16.44
C ILE A 69 6.13 74.89 -15.51
N ASP A 70 5.53 75.22 -14.37
CA ASP A 70 6.20 75.89 -13.25
C ASP A 70 5.53 75.51 -11.93
N THR A 71 6.06 76.03 -10.81
CA THR A 71 5.53 75.74 -9.47
C THR A 71 4.04 76.05 -9.33
N GLU A 72 3.56 77.13 -9.96
CA GLU A 72 2.16 77.54 -9.89
C GLU A 72 1.26 76.60 -10.71
N GLY A 73 1.70 76.24 -11.92
CA GLY A 73 1.06 75.26 -12.78
C GLY A 73 0.92 73.88 -12.14
N PHE A 74 1.97 73.37 -11.47
CA PHE A 74 1.91 72.10 -10.75
C PHE A 74 0.92 72.15 -9.56
N ASN A 75 0.92 73.22 -8.78
CA ASN A 75 -0.03 73.40 -7.68
C ASN A 75 -1.47 73.48 -8.18
N ASN A 76 -1.70 74.21 -9.28
CA ASN A 76 -3.03 74.28 -9.89
C ASN A 76 -3.47 72.91 -10.41
N PHE A 77 -2.61 72.17 -11.11
CA PHE A 77 -2.89 70.80 -11.58
C PHE A 77 -3.31 69.88 -10.44
N LEU A 78 -2.58 69.87 -9.33
CA LEU A 78 -2.94 69.06 -8.16
C LEU A 78 -4.28 69.48 -7.55
N ASN A 79 -4.57 70.79 -7.54
CA ASN A 79 -5.81 71.32 -6.99
C ASN A 79 -7.04 70.96 -7.82
N ILE A 80 -6.96 71.07 -9.15
CA ILE A 80 -8.07 70.75 -10.05
C ILE A 80 -8.21 69.24 -10.26
N SER A 81 -7.12 68.47 -10.20
CA SER A 81 -7.11 67.02 -10.47
C SER A 81 -7.41 66.15 -9.25
N LYS A 82 -7.88 66.72 -8.13
CA LYS A 82 -8.16 65.96 -6.90
C LYS A 82 -9.02 64.72 -7.14
N LEU A 83 -10.13 64.86 -7.85
CA LEU A 83 -11.03 63.75 -8.16
C LEU A 83 -10.41 62.74 -9.13
N PRO A 84 -9.87 63.14 -10.31
CA PRO A 84 -9.13 62.22 -11.18
C PRO A 84 -8.02 61.45 -10.44
N LEU A 85 -7.18 62.14 -9.67
CA LEU A 85 -6.08 61.53 -8.92
C LEU A 85 -6.59 60.58 -7.84
N ALA A 86 -7.69 60.92 -7.14
CA ALA A 86 -8.32 60.01 -6.19
C ALA A 86 -8.80 58.73 -6.88
N VAL A 87 -9.42 58.82 -8.06
CA VAL A 87 -9.84 57.64 -8.83
C VAL A 87 -8.64 56.83 -9.30
N LEU A 88 -7.59 57.48 -9.84
CA LEU A 88 -6.35 56.80 -10.24
C LEU A 88 -5.72 56.05 -9.07
N SER A 89 -5.76 56.65 -7.87
CA SER A 89 -5.18 56.05 -6.66
C SER A 89 -5.82 54.71 -6.30
N LEU A 90 -7.08 54.46 -6.69
CA LEU A 90 -7.78 53.18 -6.46
C LEU A 90 -7.13 52.00 -7.19
N SER A 91 -6.31 52.24 -8.23
CA SER A 91 -5.56 51.16 -8.89
C SER A 91 -4.65 50.39 -7.94
N ILE A 92 -4.07 51.08 -6.96
CA ILE A 92 -3.17 50.51 -5.96
C ILE A 92 -3.92 49.57 -5.00
N PRO A 93 -4.92 50.02 -4.21
CA PRO A 93 -5.63 49.15 -3.29
C PRO A 93 -6.39 48.03 -4.01
N LEU A 94 -6.98 48.28 -5.18
CA LEU A 94 -7.63 47.22 -5.97
C LEU A 94 -6.62 46.18 -6.45
N GLY A 95 -5.46 46.60 -6.95
CA GLY A 95 -4.38 45.70 -7.36
C GLY A 95 -3.88 44.84 -6.19
N VAL A 96 -3.70 45.44 -5.01
CA VAL A 96 -3.29 44.73 -3.78
C VAL A 96 -4.33 43.69 -3.36
N VAL A 97 -5.62 44.04 -3.39
CA VAL A 97 -6.71 43.10 -3.04
C VAL A 97 -6.73 41.91 -4.00
N VAL A 98 -6.69 42.14 -5.31
CA VAL A 98 -6.69 41.08 -6.31
C VAL A 98 -5.45 40.19 -6.19
N ASN A 99 -4.28 40.77 -5.92
CA ASN A 99 -3.04 40.03 -5.69
C ASN A 99 -3.13 39.12 -4.45
N ASN A 100 -3.70 39.61 -3.35
CA ASN A 100 -3.86 38.80 -2.13
C ASN A 100 -4.82 37.61 -2.33
N ILE A 101 -5.92 37.84 -3.05
CA ILE A 101 -6.86 36.76 -3.44
C ILE A 101 -6.15 35.73 -4.32
N HIS A 102 -5.40 36.19 -5.32
CA HIS A 102 -4.65 35.32 -6.22
C HIS A 102 -3.60 34.46 -5.49
N ARG A 103 -2.83 35.07 -4.58
CA ARG A 103 -1.86 34.37 -3.74
C ARG A 103 -2.53 33.24 -2.95
N THR A 104 -3.72 33.48 -2.39
CA THR A 104 -4.47 32.46 -1.66
C THR A 104 -4.86 31.28 -2.56
N ILE A 105 -5.36 31.55 -3.77
CA ILE A 105 -5.70 30.51 -4.76
C ILE A 105 -4.46 29.69 -5.17
N GLN A 106 -3.32 30.35 -5.36
CA GLN A 106 -2.07 29.67 -5.68
C GLN A 106 -1.59 28.79 -4.53
N THR A 107 -1.61 29.31 -3.31
CA THR A 107 -1.27 28.56 -2.10
C THR A 107 -2.18 27.34 -1.94
N ASP A 108 -3.49 27.48 -2.11
CA ASP A 108 -4.44 26.36 -2.04
C ASP A 108 -4.14 25.27 -3.09
N LYS A 109 -3.78 25.69 -4.32
CA LYS A 109 -3.40 24.73 -5.37
C LYS A 109 -2.11 24.00 -5.02
N GLN A 110 -1.10 24.72 -4.54
CA GLN A 110 0.16 24.14 -4.11
C GLN A 110 -0.03 23.16 -2.95
N ILE A 111 -0.87 23.50 -1.97
CA ILE A 111 -1.22 22.59 -0.87
C ILE A 111 -1.84 21.30 -1.42
N LYS A 112 -2.84 21.40 -2.31
CA LYS A 112 -3.49 20.22 -2.90
C LYS A 112 -2.54 19.36 -3.73
N GLU A 113 -1.65 19.97 -4.50
CA GLU A 113 -0.63 19.25 -5.27
C GLU A 113 0.41 18.58 -4.36
N ALA A 114 0.84 19.27 -3.31
CA ALA A 114 1.73 18.73 -2.28
C ALA A 114 1.08 17.59 -1.51
N GLU A 115 -0.19 17.70 -1.10
CA GLU A 115 -0.95 16.62 -0.47
C GLU A 115 -1.05 15.39 -1.37
N LYS A 116 -1.36 15.58 -2.66
CA LYS A 116 -1.41 14.49 -3.63
C LYS A 116 -0.04 13.81 -3.77
N LYS A 117 1.03 14.59 -3.88
CA LYS A 117 2.40 14.07 -3.97
C LYS A 117 2.77 13.31 -2.70
N ASN A 118 2.54 13.90 -1.53
CA ASN A 118 2.80 13.28 -0.23
C ASN A 118 2.08 11.94 -0.11
N LYS A 119 0.80 11.85 -0.50
CA LYS A 119 0.06 10.58 -0.47
C LYS A 119 0.76 9.48 -1.29
N VAL A 120 1.19 9.81 -2.51
CA VAL A 120 1.91 8.90 -3.39
C VAL A 120 3.26 8.51 -2.80
N ASP A 121 4.02 9.47 -2.29
CA ASP A 121 5.34 9.25 -1.70
C ASP A 121 5.25 8.35 -0.45
N PHE A 122 4.24 8.56 0.41
CA PHE A 122 3.95 7.69 1.56
C PHE A 122 3.66 6.25 1.12
N PHE A 123 2.83 6.04 0.10
CA PHE A 123 2.53 4.69 -0.41
C PHE A 123 3.79 3.97 -0.89
N TYR A 124 4.63 4.64 -1.70
CA TYR A 124 5.86 4.03 -2.20
C TYR A 124 6.89 3.80 -1.09
N ALA A 125 7.01 4.70 -0.12
CA ALA A 125 7.88 4.53 1.03
C ALA A 125 7.45 3.32 1.87
N HIS A 126 6.17 3.23 2.24
CA HIS A 126 5.62 2.11 2.99
C HIS A 126 5.84 0.77 2.27
N ARG A 127 5.48 0.71 0.97
CA ARG A 127 5.66 -0.50 0.16
C ARG A 127 7.13 -0.91 0.07
N LYS A 128 8.03 0.03 -0.17
CA LYS A 128 9.47 -0.25 -0.28
C LYS A 128 10.03 -0.79 1.04
N ASN A 129 9.80 -0.07 2.15
CA ASN A 129 10.31 -0.47 3.47
C ASN A 129 9.77 -1.86 3.88
N THR A 130 8.49 -2.12 3.63
CA THR A 130 7.89 -3.43 3.94
C THR A 130 8.49 -4.56 3.09
N ILE A 131 8.73 -4.30 1.79
CA ILE A 131 9.35 -5.30 0.92
C ILE A 131 10.78 -5.59 1.33
N GLU A 132 11.54 -4.57 1.69
CA GLU A 132 12.91 -4.73 2.22
C GLU A 132 12.87 -5.55 3.52
N ALA A 133 11.93 -5.28 4.43
CA ALA A 133 11.74 -6.08 5.64
C ALA A 133 11.41 -7.55 5.33
N LEU A 134 10.54 -7.81 4.35
CA LEU A 134 10.21 -9.17 3.90
C LEU A 134 11.41 -9.90 3.29
N GLN A 135 12.25 -9.20 2.53
CA GLN A 135 13.46 -9.77 1.91
C GLN A 135 14.53 -10.14 2.94
N HIS A 136 14.58 -9.42 4.05
CA HIS A 136 15.55 -9.62 5.13
C HIS A 136 14.98 -10.37 6.33
N LEU A 137 13.79 -10.97 6.19
CA LEU A 137 13.15 -11.70 7.28
C LEU A 137 13.99 -12.93 7.66
N GLU A 138 14.46 -12.98 8.90
CA GLU A 138 15.23 -14.12 9.40
C GLU A 138 14.31 -15.31 9.68
N SER A 139 14.65 -16.47 9.09
CA SER A 139 13.96 -17.73 9.33
C SER A 139 14.92 -18.79 9.85
N LEU A 140 14.43 -19.71 10.68
CA LEU A 140 15.17 -20.92 11.02
C LEU A 140 15.28 -21.85 9.81
N ASP A 141 16.39 -22.56 9.73
CA ASP A 141 16.64 -23.54 8.67
C ASP A 141 15.72 -24.75 8.80
N ILE A 142 15.35 -25.31 7.65
CA ILE A 142 14.63 -26.57 7.55
C ILE A 142 15.57 -27.65 7.01
N PRO A 143 15.62 -28.84 7.64
CA PRO A 143 16.44 -29.94 7.14
C PRO A 143 15.82 -30.57 5.87
N LEU A 144 16.64 -30.71 4.84
CA LEU A 144 16.40 -31.58 3.69
C LEU A 144 17.62 -32.50 3.51
N ILE A 145 17.44 -33.66 2.85
CA ILE A 145 18.46 -34.72 2.73
C ILE A 145 19.85 -34.23 2.29
N LYS A 146 19.92 -33.22 1.42
CA LYS A 146 21.19 -32.71 0.86
C LYS A 146 21.62 -31.36 1.43
N LYS A 147 20.67 -30.54 1.89
CA LYS A 147 20.93 -29.17 2.32
C LYS A 147 19.89 -28.71 3.33
N ASN A 148 20.33 -27.89 4.26
CA ASN A 148 19.42 -27.07 5.03
C ASN A 148 18.94 -25.91 4.14
N THR A 149 17.66 -25.57 4.22
CA THR A 149 17.04 -24.52 3.40
C THR A 149 16.28 -23.54 4.28
N LYS A 150 16.44 -22.25 4.00
CA LYS A 150 15.71 -21.17 4.68
C LYS A 150 14.33 -20.97 4.08
N LEU A 151 13.40 -20.48 4.89
CA LEU A 151 12.07 -20.09 4.44
C LEU A 151 12.14 -18.65 3.90
N GLU A 152 12.14 -18.54 2.58
CA GLU A 152 12.19 -17.25 1.87
C GLU A 152 10.90 -17.07 1.06
N PHE A 153 10.49 -15.82 0.84
CA PHE A 153 9.35 -15.55 -0.03
C PHE A 153 9.72 -15.76 -1.50
N GLU A 154 8.82 -16.39 -2.26
CA GLU A 154 8.95 -16.47 -3.72
C GLU A 154 8.86 -15.05 -4.33
N ASN A 155 7.94 -14.23 -3.81
CA ASN A 155 7.72 -12.88 -4.29
C ASN A 155 7.25 -11.96 -3.15
N CYS A 156 8.12 -11.06 -2.71
CA CYS A 156 7.83 -10.10 -1.66
C CYS A 156 6.76 -9.07 -2.08
N TYR A 157 6.62 -8.76 -3.37
CA TYR A 157 5.59 -7.83 -3.86
C TYR A 157 4.18 -8.43 -3.77
N SER A 158 4.02 -9.70 -4.13
CA SER A 158 2.71 -10.36 -4.01
C SER A 158 2.34 -10.55 -2.54
N THR A 159 3.32 -10.88 -1.70
CA THR A 159 3.15 -10.99 -0.24
C THR A 159 2.73 -9.65 0.37
N TYR A 160 3.39 -8.55 0.00
CA TYR A 160 2.99 -7.19 0.41
C TYR A 160 1.51 -6.91 0.09
N ARG A 161 1.05 -7.28 -1.11
CA ARG A 161 -0.35 -7.07 -1.52
C ARG A 161 -1.34 -7.93 -0.72
N LYS A 162 -0.95 -9.13 -0.28
CA LYS A 162 -1.76 -9.96 0.63
C LYS A 162 -1.83 -9.36 2.03
N CYS A 163 -0.70 -8.81 2.51
CA CYS A 163 -0.60 -8.17 3.82
C CYS A 163 -1.38 -6.85 3.86
N TYR A 164 -1.33 -6.03 2.80
CA TYR A 164 -1.92 -4.70 2.75
C TYR A 164 -2.82 -4.54 1.50
N PRO A 165 -4.00 -5.21 1.47
CA PRO A 165 -4.83 -5.28 0.27
C PRO A 165 -5.47 -3.94 -0.12
N TYR A 166 -5.63 -3.02 0.83
CA TYR A 166 -6.28 -1.73 0.62
C TYR A 166 -5.30 -0.57 0.36
N ALA A 167 -3.98 -0.83 0.48
CA ALA A 167 -2.96 0.18 0.23
C ALA A 167 -2.84 0.49 -1.26
N SER A 168 -2.95 1.77 -1.62
CA SER A 168 -2.80 2.25 -2.99
C SER A 168 -2.24 3.68 -3.04
N THR A 169 -1.92 4.17 -4.23
CA THR A 169 -1.47 5.56 -4.44
C THR A 169 -2.56 6.60 -4.18
N THR A 170 -3.82 6.17 -4.10
CA THR A 170 -4.98 7.03 -3.81
C THR A 170 -5.53 6.81 -2.40
N ASN A 171 -5.26 5.66 -1.81
CA ASN A 171 -5.71 5.25 -0.49
C ASN A 171 -4.53 4.76 0.35
N ASN A 172 -4.09 5.60 1.28
CA ASN A 172 -3.00 5.28 2.20
C ASN A 172 -3.50 4.47 3.42
N ASN A 173 -4.43 3.54 3.20
CA ASN A 173 -4.80 2.57 4.22
C ASN A 173 -3.71 1.49 4.27
N PHE A 174 -2.90 1.54 5.32
CA PHE A 174 -1.83 0.59 5.61
C PHE A 174 -2.21 -0.36 6.75
N ASP A 175 -3.51 -0.57 6.98
CA ASP A 175 -3.97 -1.57 7.94
C ASP A 175 -3.61 -2.96 7.41
N ALA A 176 -2.89 -3.73 8.23
CA ALA A 176 -2.55 -5.10 7.92
C ALA A 176 -3.81 -5.97 7.87
N SER A 177 -3.85 -6.89 6.90
CA SER A 177 -4.92 -7.86 6.71
C SER A 177 -4.93 -8.86 7.86
N LYS A 178 -5.90 -8.72 8.76
CA LYS A 178 -6.14 -9.69 9.85
C LYS A 178 -6.44 -11.08 9.29
N ASP A 179 -7.21 -11.15 8.22
CA ASP A 179 -7.58 -12.40 7.54
C ASP A 179 -6.34 -13.18 7.10
N TYR A 180 -5.28 -12.48 6.68
CA TYR A 180 -4.05 -13.14 6.25
C TYR A 180 -3.40 -13.95 7.39
N ILE A 181 -3.38 -13.40 8.61
CA ILE A 181 -2.83 -14.10 9.78
C ILE A 181 -3.83 -15.12 10.34
N GLN A 182 -5.12 -14.77 10.41
CA GLN A 182 -6.15 -15.69 10.91
C GLN A 182 -6.27 -16.96 10.06
N ASN A 183 -6.10 -16.86 8.73
CA ASN A 183 -6.05 -18.05 7.87
C ASN A 183 -4.86 -18.96 8.19
N ALA A 184 -3.71 -18.39 8.58
CA ALA A 184 -2.59 -19.20 9.07
C ALA A 184 -2.89 -19.82 10.45
N GLU A 185 -3.53 -19.09 11.36
CA GLU A 185 -3.98 -19.62 12.64
C GLU A 185 -4.93 -20.81 12.49
N LEU A 186 -5.83 -20.80 11.49
CA LEU A 186 -6.72 -21.93 11.20
C LEU A 186 -5.93 -23.20 10.82
N ILE A 187 -4.86 -23.05 10.03
CA ILE A 187 -3.98 -24.18 9.66
C ILE A 187 -3.23 -24.69 10.90
N TRP A 188 -2.74 -23.78 11.75
CA TRP A 188 -2.11 -24.15 13.02
C TRP A 188 -3.07 -24.90 13.96
N ARG A 189 -4.33 -24.47 14.05
CA ARG A 189 -5.35 -25.20 14.82
C ARG A 189 -5.54 -26.63 14.32
N GLN A 190 -5.57 -26.84 13.00
CA GLN A 190 -5.64 -28.19 12.41
C GLN A 190 -4.39 -29.03 12.76
N LEU A 191 -3.20 -28.41 12.77
CA LEU A 191 -1.99 -29.09 13.24
C LEU A 191 -2.13 -29.48 14.72
N VAL A 192 -2.59 -28.58 15.59
CA VAL A 192 -2.77 -28.89 17.03
C VAL A 192 -3.72 -30.06 17.24
N GLU A 193 -4.82 -30.14 16.50
CA GLU A 193 -5.74 -31.30 16.61
C GLU A 193 -5.07 -32.64 16.29
N LEU A 194 -4.10 -32.67 15.36
CA LEU A 194 -3.32 -33.88 15.10
C LEU A 194 -2.47 -34.25 16.33
N PHE A 195 -1.82 -33.26 16.95
CA PHE A 195 -0.93 -33.49 18.09
C PHE A 195 -1.65 -33.73 19.43
N LYS A 196 -2.98 -33.68 19.51
CA LYS A 196 -3.73 -34.05 20.73
C LYS A 196 -3.71 -35.55 21.03
N LYS A 197 -3.45 -36.40 20.04
CA LYS A 197 -3.34 -37.85 20.27
C LYS A 197 -2.09 -38.17 21.09
N GLU A 198 -2.24 -39.03 22.10
CA GLU A 198 -1.17 -39.35 23.05
C GLU A 198 -0.11 -40.26 22.42
N GLU A 199 -0.52 -41.36 21.78
CA GLU A 199 0.38 -42.30 21.11
C GLU A 199 -0.26 -42.93 19.86
N ILE A 200 0.56 -43.22 18.85
CA ILE A 200 0.14 -43.91 17.62
C ILE A 200 0.90 -45.23 17.51
N ASN A 201 0.17 -46.33 17.69
CA ASN A 201 0.73 -47.68 17.79
C ASN A 201 0.49 -48.55 16.53
N ASP A 202 -0.26 -48.05 15.55
CA ASP A 202 -0.49 -48.71 14.27
C ASP A 202 0.25 -47.97 13.13
N TYR A 203 0.86 -48.72 12.21
CA TYR A 203 1.62 -48.16 11.10
C TYR A 203 0.74 -47.47 10.05
N ILE A 204 -0.51 -47.92 9.83
CA ILE A 204 -1.43 -47.24 8.91
C ILE A 204 -1.77 -45.87 9.47
N GLU A 205 -2.13 -45.82 10.75
CA GLU A 205 -2.42 -44.58 11.45
C GLU A 205 -1.19 -43.67 11.48
N LEU A 206 -0.01 -44.20 11.80
CA LEU A 206 1.25 -43.45 11.86
C LEU A 206 1.58 -42.79 10.53
N TYR A 207 1.60 -43.56 9.44
CA TYR A 207 1.93 -43.02 8.12
C TYR A 207 0.88 -42.04 7.62
N THR A 208 -0.40 -42.31 7.90
CA THR A 208 -1.48 -41.35 7.63
C THR A 208 -1.28 -40.05 8.41
N HIS A 209 -0.87 -40.15 9.67
CA HIS A 209 -0.65 -39.01 10.55
C HIS A 209 0.50 -38.12 10.07
N ILE A 210 1.66 -38.72 9.79
CA ILE A 210 2.84 -38.01 9.28
C ILE A 210 2.53 -37.35 7.94
N TYR A 211 1.87 -38.06 7.03
CA TYR A 211 1.45 -37.51 5.75
C TYR A 211 0.52 -36.30 5.90
N ARG A 212 -0.43 -36.34 6.85
CA ARG A 212 -1.33 -35.21 7.15
C ARG A 212 -0.57 -34.00 7.71
N ILE A 213 0.38 -34.21 8.61
CA ILE A 213 1.25 -33.14 9.11
C ILE A 213 1.99 -32.48 7.95
N GLU A 214 2.62 -33.28 7.09
CA GLU A 214 3.36 -32.78 5.94
C GLU A 214 2.48 -31.98 4.96
N LYS A 215 1.23 -32.41 4.76
CA LYS A 215 0.26 -31.69 3.95
C LYS A 215 -0.16 -30.36 4.56
N LEU A 216 -0.39 -30.29 5.87
CA LEU A 216 -0.72 -29.03 6.54
C LEU A 216 0.45 -28.04 6.50
N LEU A 217 1.67 -28.52 6.68
CA LEU A 217 2.88 -27.70 6.51
C LEU A 217 3.04 -27.19 5.07
N GLU A 218 2.72 -28.00 4.06
CA GLU A 218 2.69 -27.57 2.66
C GLU A 218 1.63 -26.49 2.40
N ILE A 219 0.43 -26.63 2.98
CA ILE A 219 -0.62 -25.60 2.89
C ILE A 219 -0.15 -24.30 3.54
N LEU A 220 0.47 -24.37 4.72
CA LEU A 220 1.04 -23.22 5.42
C LEU A 220 2.13 -22.53 4.59
N HIS A 221 3.02 -23.31 3.98
CA HIS A 221 4.08 -22.82 3.10
C HIS A 221 3.50 -22.03 1.91
N ASN A 222 2.48 -22.59 1.26
CA ASN A 222 1.82 -21.95 0.12
C ASN A 222 1.00 -20.71 0.53
N HIS A 223 0.36 -20.73 1.70
CA HIS A 223 -0.38 -19.59 2.24
C HIS A 223 0.52 -18.35 2.37
N TYR A 224 1.71 -18.55 2.95
CA TYR A 224 2.73 -17.50 3.05
C TYR A 224 3.33 -17.07 1.72
N GLY A 225 3.19 -17.87 0.65
CA GLY A 225 3.81 -17.58 -0.65
C GLY A 225 5.33 -17.77 -0.62
N LEU A 226 5.77 -18.78 0.12
CA LEU A 226 7.19 -19.13 0.24
C LEU A 226 7.71 -19.78 -1.03
N LYS A 227 9.02 -19.65 -1.24
CA LYS A 227 9.75 -20.24 -2.34
C LYS A 227 9.66 -21.75 -2.26
N ARG A 228 9.31 -22.38 -3.38
CA ARG A 228 9.17 -23.83 -3.47
C ARG A 228 10.45 -24.53 -3.01
N LEU A 229 10.31 -25.47 -2.09
CA LEU A 229 11.42 -26.31 -1.63
C LEU A 229 11.90 -27.24 -2.78
N GLU A 230 13.18 -27.17 -3.09
CA GLU A 230 13.85 -28.03 -4.08
C GLU A 230 14.13 -29.41 -3.47
N ILE A 231 13.19 -30.34 -3.67
CA ILE A 231 13.26 -31.70 -3.14
C ILE A 231 13.67 -32.65 -4.26
N GLU A 232 14.90 -33.16 -4.18
CA GLU A 232 15.43 -34.16 -5.11
C GLU A 232 15.23 -35.60 -4.62
N LYS A 233 15.24 -35.79 -3.29
CA LYS A 233 15.12 -37.08 -2.64
C LYS A 233 14.14 -37.01 -1.47
N LEU A 234 13.49 -38.14 -1.20
CA LEU A 234 12.62 -38.34 -0.04
C LEU A 234 13.04 -39.58 0.75
N TYR A 235 12.68 -39.61 2.02
CA TYR A 235 12.77 -40.81 2.86
C TYR A 235 11.62 -41.75 2.55
N GLN A 236 11.91 -43.04 2.51
CA GLN A 236 10.92 -44.09 2.32
C GLN A 236 10.85 -44.97 3.56
N CYS A 237 9.63 -45.18 4.06
CA CYS A 237 9.29 -46.15 5.07
C CYS A 237 8.38 -47.22 4.45
N SER A 238 8.68 -48.49 4.71
CA SER A 238 7.86 -49.60 4.23
C SER A 238 7.64 -50.64 5.32
N THR A 239 6.41 -51.10 5.51
CA THR A 239 6.09 -52.16 6.47
C THR A 239 4.97 -53.06 5.94
N SER A 240 4.98 -54.32 6.35
CA SER A 240 3.91 -55.27 6.06
C SER A 240 2.73 -55.02 7.00
N GLY A 241 1.60 -54.59 6.44
CA GLY A 241 0.35 -54.45 7.18
C GLY A 241 -0.31 -55.80 7.47
N GLU A 242 -1.23 -55.81 8.43
CA GLU A 242 -1.92 -57.00 8.94
C GLU A 242 -2.71 -57.78 7.86
N ASP A 243 -3.11 -57.13 6.76
CA ASP A 243 -4.04 -57.66 5.75
C ASP A 243 -3.41 -57.98 4.37
N GLU A 244 -2.21 -58.58 4.29
CA GLU A 244 -1.50 -58.79 3.00
C GLU A 244 -1.27 -57.47 2.21
N HIS A 245 -1.09 -56.34 2.89
CA HIS A 245 -0.76 -55.07 2.23
C HIS A 245 0.65 -54.62 2.60
N ILE A 246 1.34 -53.97 1.67
CA ILE A 246 2.58 -53.23 1.96
C ILE A 246 2.23 -51.75 2.01
N LEU A 247 2.58 -51.12 3.14
CA LEU A 247 2.39 -49.70 3.36
C LEU A 247 3.68 -48.99 2.97
N PHE A 248 3.59 -47.96 2.13
CA PHE A 248 4.71 -47.12 1.74
C PHE A 248 4.44 -45.67 2.11
N LEU A 249 5.33 -45.06 2.89
CA LEU A 249 5.36 -43.63 3.14
C LEU A 249 6.61 -43.04 2.51
N LYS A 250 6.42 -42.07 1.61
CA LYS A 250 7.47 -41.19 1.08
C LYS A 250 7.31 -39.82 1.75
N THR A 251 8.31 -39.36 2.48
CA THR A 251 8.21 -38.13 3.28
C THR A 251 9.54 -37.37 3.33
N LYS A 252 9.48 -36.06 3.60
CA LYS A 252 10.66 -35.22 3.87
C LYS A 252 11.31 -35.53 5.22
N PHE A 253 10.63 -36.20 6.13
CA PHE A 253 11.11 -36.44 7.49
C PHE A 253 11.86 -37.77 7.59
N SER A 254 13.06 -37.75 8.17
CA SER A 254 13.77 -38.98 8.53
C SER A 254 13.19 -39.60 9.79
N ASP A 255 12.92 -38.76 10.77
CA ASP A 255 12.49 -39.13 12.11
C ASP A 255 11.58 -38.05 12.72
N GLU A 256 11.16 -38.27 13.97
CA GLU A 256 10.34 -37.32 14.72
C GLU A 256 11.06 -35.98 14.97
N LEU A 257 12.39 -35.96 15.03
CA LEU A 257 13.17 -34.74 15.27
C LEU A 257 13.05 -33.79 14.08
N ASP A 258 13.01 -34.31 12.84
CA ASP A 258 12.76 -33.49 11.67
C ASP A 258 11.36 -32.85 11.71
N ILE A 259 10.32 -33.59 12.11
CA ILE A 259 8.98 -33.03 12.29
C ILE A 259 9.02 -31.83 13.26
N LYS A 260 9.73 -31.99 14.38
CA LYS A 260 9.89 -30.92 15.38
C LYS A 260 10.62 -29.71 14.82
N LYS A 261 11.73 -29.90 14.09
CA LYS A 261 12.46 -28.80 13.44
C LYS A 261 11.57 -28.06 12.44
N TYR A 262 10.78 -28.76 11.64
CA TYR A 262 9.83 -28.12 10.73
C TYR A 262 8.80 -27.28 11.51
N LEU A 263 8.17 -27.83 12.55
CA LEU A 263 7.24 -27.09 13.38
C LEU A 263 7.87 -25.82 13.97
N GLN A 264 9.10 -25.91 14.50
CA GLN A 264 9.84 -24.76 15.02
C GLN A 264 10.09 -23.71 13.94
N SER A 265 10.57 -24.12 12.75
CA SER A 265 10.90 -23.18 11.68
C SER A 265 9.68 -22.46 11.14
N TYR A 266 8.56 -23.17 10.92
CA TYR A 266 7.30 -22.53 10.50
C TYR A 266 6.69 -21.68 11.60
N TRP A 267 6.80 -22.08 12.87
CA TRP A 267 6.29 -21.27 13.98
C TRP A 267 7.09 -19.98 14.16
N HIS A 268 8.42 -20.07 14.13
CA HIS A 268 9.30 -18.90 14.15
C HIS A 268 8.96 -17.94 13.00
N PHE A 269 8.78 -18.48 11.79
CA PHE A 269 8.35 -17.70 10.64
C PHE A 269 7.00 -17.01 10.86
N HIS A 270 6.01 -17.74 11.41
CA HIS A 270 4.69 -17.17 11.73
C HIS A 270 4.80 -16.03 12.75
N LEU A 271 5.59 -16.20 13.82
CA LEU A 271 5.83 -15.16 14.82
C LEU A 271 6.45 -13.91 14.18
N LYS A 272 7.42 -14.08 13.28
CA LYS A 272 8.05 -12.97 12.56
C LYS A 272 7.07 -12.23 11.64
N MET A 273 6.16 -12.95 11.00
CA MET A 273 5.09 -12.34 10.23
C MET A 273 4.10 -11.56 11.11
N VAL A 274 3.75 -12.12 12.26
CA VAL A 274 2.86 -11.47 13.22
C VAL A 274 3.48 -10.20 13.79
N GLU A 275 4.77 -10.25 14.15
CA GLU A 275 5.56 -9.09 14.59
C GLU A 275 5.59 -8.00 13.51
N MET A 276 5.93 -8.36 12.27
CA MET A 276 6.00 -7.42 11.14
C MET A 276 4.66 -6.76 10.81
N LEU A 277 3.55 -7.47 11.03
CA LEU A 277 2.19 -6.98 10.78
C LEU A 277 1.53 -6.37 12.02
N GLU A 278 2.27 -6.25 13.13
CA GLU A 278 1.79 -5.72 14.41
C GLU A 278 0.48 -6.39 14.90
N TYR A 279 0.33 -7.68 14.57
CA TYR A 279 -0.86 -8.43 14.92
C TYR A 279 -0.75 -8.98 16.35
N ASN A 280 -1.85 -8.93 17.10
CA ASN A 280 -1.90 -9.46 18.46
C ASN A 280 -2.71 -10.77 18.47
N PHE A 281 -2.08 -11.83 18.95
CA PHE A 281 -2.78 -13.10 19.14
C PHE A 281 -3.90 -12.99 20.16
N THR A 282 -4.93 -13.81 19.96
CA THR A 282 -5.93 -14.05 21.00
C THR A 282 -5.32 -14.91 22.11
N THR A 283 -5.73 -14.68 23.37
CA THR A 283 -5.30 -15.49 24.50
C THR A 283 -5.61 -16.98 24.30
N GLU A 284 -6.75 -17.27 23.68
CA GLU A 284 -7.16 -18.64 23.33
C GLU A 284 -6.17 -19.31 22.38
N PHE A 285 -5.75 -18.61 21.31
CA PHE A 285 -4.79 -19.16 20.35
C PHE A 285 -3.42 -19.43 20.99
N VAL A 286 -2.94 -18.51 21.83
CA VAL A 286 -1.68 -18.69 22.57
C VAL A 286 -1.72 -19.92 23.46
N LEU A 287 -2.82 -20.11 24.20
CA LEU A 287 -2.99 -21.29 25.06
C LEU A 287 -3.04 -22.58 24.24
N LEU A 288 -3.75 -22.56 23.11
CA LEU A 288 -3.87 -23.71 22.21
C LEU A 288 -2.52 -24.12 21.59
N MET A 289 -1.66 -23.16 21.27
CA MET A 289 -0.34 -23.44 20.70
C MET A 289 0.68 -23.92 21.74
N LYS A 290 0.44 -23.73 23.04
CA LYS A 290 1.41 -24.04 24.10
C LYS A 290 1.92 -25.48 24.02
N ASP A 291 1.04 -26.45 23.85
CA ASP A 291 1.40 -27.87 23.91
C ASP A 291 2.23 -28.30 22.70
N ILE A 292 1.82 -27.92 21.48
CA ILE A 292 2.55 -28.27 20.25
C ILE A 292 3.93 -27.59 20.19
N ILE A 293 4.05 -26.36 20.71
CA ILE A 293 5.34 -25.66 20.79
C ILE A 293 6.23 -26.26 21.88
N THR A 294 5.68 -26.61 23.03
CA THR A 294 6.44 -27.30 24.09
C THR A 294 6.95 -28.64 23.59
N TYR A 295 6.11 -29.42 22.90
CA TYR A 295 6.48 -30.67 22.24
C TYR A 295 7.58 -30.48 21.20
N SER A 296 7.50 -29.43 20.38
CA SER A 296 8.49 -29.22 19.32
C SER A 296 9.87 -28.89 19.89
N VAL A 297 9.94 -28.19 21.03
CA VAL A 297 11.22 -27.82 21.67
C VAL A 297 11.78 -28.94 22.54
N ASN A 298 10.93 -29.76 23.16
CA ASN A 298 11.38 -30.83 24.04
C ASN A 298 11.84 -32.07 23.25
N ASN A 299 13.15 -32.33 23.21
CA ASN A 299 13.71 -33.51 22.52
C ASN A 299 13.42 -34.86 23.22
N ARG A 300 12.95 -34.85 24.48
CA ARG A 300 12.69 -36.08 25.25
C ARG A 300 11.30 -36.65 25.01
N ASP A 301 10.30 -35.81 24.77
CA ASP A 301 8.94 -36.26 24.48
C ASP A 301 8.93 -36.93 23.12
N ARG A 302 8.46 -38.17 23.03
CA ARG A 302 8.34 -38.89 21.76
C ARG A 302 6.91 -39.36 21.55
N LYS A 303 6.29 -38.94 20.45
CA LYS A 303 4.95 -39.36 20.05
C LYS A 303 4.97 -40.46 18.98
N TYR A 304 6.08 -40.62 18.27
CA TYR A 304 6.21 -41.53 17.14
C TYR A 304 7.38 -42.51 17.32
N PRO A 305 7.37 -43.36 18.36
CA PRO A 305 8.47 -44.29 18.64
C PRO A 305 8.72 -45.30 17.51
N LEU A 306 7.67 -45.64 16.74
CA LEU A 306 7.73 -46.55 15.60
C LEU A 306 8.26 -45.90 14.30
N PHE A 307 8.42 -44.57 14.28
CA PHE A 307 8.81 -43.86 13.07
C PHE A 307 10.32 -43.93 12.83
N GLN A 308 10.72 -44.77 11.88
CA GLN A 308 12.09 -44.85 11.38
C GLN A 308 12.07 -45.03 9.85
N TYR A 309 12.86 -44.23 9.15
CA TYR A 309 13.06 -44.41 7.71
C TYR A 309 13.92 -45.63 7.41
N HIS A 310 13.69 -46.25 6.25
CA HIS A 310 14.42 -47.45 5.82
C HIS A 310 15.42 -47.12 4.71
N SER A 311 15.06 -46.24 3.78
CA SER A 311 15.90 -45.86 2.65
C SER A 311 15.57 -44.47 2.12
N THR A 312 16.36 -43.98 1.16
CA THR A 312 16.08 -42.76 0.40
C THR A 312 15.73 -43.11 -1.05
N ILE A 313 14.78 -42.39 -1.65
CA ILE A 313 14.34 -42.57 -3.04
C ILE A 313 14.42 -41.25 -3.81
N ASP A 314 14.71 -41.35 -5.12
CA ASP A 314 14.60 -40.23 -6.05
C ASP A 314 13.12 -39.93 -6.31
N ALA A 315 12.58 -39.00 -5.52
CA ALA A 315 11.21 -38.54 -5.59
C ALA A 315 11.13 -37.11 -5.05
N SER A 316 10.20 -36.33 -5.58
CA SER A 316 10.00 -34.91 -5.20
C SER A 316 8.67 -34.65 -4.50
N VAL A 317 7.75 -35.61 -4.52
CA VAL A 317 6.39 -35.46 -3.97
C VAL A 317 6.17 -36.48 -2.84
N PRO A 318 5.89 -36.02 -1.61
CA PRO A 318 5.51 -36.87 -0.49
C PRO A 318 4.19 -37.59 -0.76
N GLN A 319 4.11 -38.87 -0.41
CA GLN A 319 2.97 -39.74 -0.71
C GLN A 319 2.85 -40.86 0.34
N PHE A 320 1.62 -41.22 0.66
CA PHE A 320 1.30 -42.45 1.40
C PHE A 320 0.50 -43.39 0.50
N ILE A 321 0.97 -44.64 0.35
CA ILE A 321 0.40 -45.64 -0.56
C ILE A 321 0.18 -46.95 0.21
N LYS A 322 -1.02 -47.54 0.05
CA LYS A 322 -1.34 -48.89 0.54
C LYS A 322 -1.47 -49.82 -0.68
N LEU A 323 -0.51 -50.74 -0.85
CA LEU A 323 -0.51 -51.71 -1.95
C LEU A 323 -0.95 -53.08 -1.46
N LYS A 324 -1.85 -53.75 -2.18
CA LYS A 324 -2.28 -55.12 -1.86
C LYS A 324 -1.29 -56.12 -2.48
N ILE A 325 -0.79 -57.07 -1.70
CA ILE A 325 0.02 -58.18 -2.19
C ILE A 325 -0.91 -59.11 -2.96
N SER A 326 -0.83 -59.08 -4.29
CA SER A 326 -1.50 -60.10 -5.11
C SER A 326 -0.73 -61.40 -4.97
N LYS A 327 -1.33 -62.42 -4.34
CA LYS A 327 -0.91 -63.81 -4.56
C LYS A 327 -1.25 -64.18 -6.01
N LYS A 328 -0.35 -63.86 -6.94
CA LYS A 328 -0.26 -64.50 -8.25
C LYS A 328 1.17 -64.95 -8.47
N ASP A 329 1.27 -66.22 -8.81
CA ASP A 329 2.39 -67.07 -9.21
C ASP A 329 3.77 -66.43 -9.47
N PRO A 330 4.87 -67.14 -9.14
CA PRO A 330 6.25 -66.72 -9.37
C PRO A 330 6.70 -66.74 -10.84
N GLN A 331 5.81 -66.45 -11.80
CA GLN A 331 6.13 -66.37 -13.23
C GLN A 331 5.23 -65.37 -13.95
N ASN A 332 5.59 -64.08 -13.92
CA ASN A 332 5.65 -63.24 -15.12
C ASN A 332 6.00 -61.80 -14.73
N VAL A 333 7.23 -61.42 -15.04
CA VAL A 333 7.65 -60.04 -15.15
C VAL A 333 7.09 -59.49 -16.45
N HIS A 334 6.19 -58.52 -16.38
CA HIS A 334 6.09 -57.50 -17.43
C HIS A 334 5.97 -56.13 -16.77
N VAL A 335 7.01 -55.34 -17.02
CA VAL A 335 7.09 -53.91 -16.75
C VAL A 335 6.25 -53.23 -17.84
N GLU A 336 5.23 -52.49 -17.44
CA GLU A 336 4.66 -51.43 -18.29
C GLU A 336 5.12 -50.09 -17.74
N CYS A 337 5.81 -49.35 -18.61
CA CYS A 337 6.51 -48.10 -18.37
C CYS A 337 5.59 -46.91 -18.06
#